data_AF-A0A2I0DZN3-F1
#
_entry.id   AF-A0A2I0DZN3-F1
#
_cell.length_a   1.000
_cell.length_b   1.000
_cell.length_c   1.000
_cell.angle_alpha   90.00
_cell.angle_beta   90.00
_cell.angle_gamma   90.00
#
_symmetry.space_group_name_H-M   'P 1'
#
loop_
_entity.id
_entity.type
_entity.pdbx_description
1 polymer ?
#
loop_
_entity_poly.entity_id
_entity_poly.type
_entity_poly.pdbx_seq_one_letter_code
_entity_poly.pdbx_strand_id
1 'polypeptide(L)'
;MLDWQAFIDFLRCSEATLNYFVEGEPTKLPASIAEVVVSQDHPNLLTIGLDGVTVNCHFFIPEEIELDIDPRDIDSEARAKVVFEFMSTVGKALNKQVILTPENTEEQPLFTYEPGASIKHLALNKSKHAEL
;
A
#
# COMPACT_ATOMS: atom_id res chain seq x y z
N MET A 1 2.02 14.15 5.87
CA MET A 1 1.01 15.11 5.35
C MET A 1 1.11 15.37 3.84
N LEU A 2 2.22 15.90 3.29
CA LEU A 2 2.36 16.11 1.84
C LEU A 2 2.31 14.80 1.05
N ASP A 3 3.02 13.77 1.55
CA ASP A 3 3.07 12.45 0.90
C ASP A 3 1.67 11.80 0.85
N TRP A 4 0.90 11.91 1.94
CA TRP A 4 -0.49 11.45 2.00
C TRP A 4 -1.38 12.13 0.95
N GLN A 5 -1.30 13.46 0.82
CA GLN A 5 -2.10 14.18 -0.18
C GLN A 5 -1.68 13.78 -1.60
N ALA A 6 -0.37 13.70 -1.87
CA ALA A 6 0.16 13.28 -3.16
C ALA A 6 -0.25 11.85 -3.53
N PHE A 7 -0.30 10.93 -2.56
CA PHE A 7 -0.77 9.56 -2.75
C PHE A 7 -2.24 9.52 -3.16
N ILE A 8 -3.10 10.26 -2.45
CA ILE A 8 -4.52 10.33 -2.77
C ILE A 8 -4.76 10.99 -4.13
N ASP A 9 -4.03 12.05 -4.45
CA ASP A 9 -4.16 12.73 -5.75
C ASP A 9 -3.67 11.84 -6.90
N PHE A 10 -2.61 11.06 -6.69
CA PHE A 10 -2.18 10.00 -7.61
C PHE A 10 -3.29 8.98 -7.85
N LEU A 11 -3.91 8.44 -6.78
CA LEU A 11 -5.00 7.47 -6.91
C LEU A 11 -6.20 8.03 -7.68
N ARG A 12 -6.56 9.30 -7.45
CA ARG A 12 -7.65 9.99 -8.19
C ARG A 12 -7.39 10.14 -9.68
N CYS A 13 -6.13 10.19 -10.08
CA CYS A 13 -5.71 10.29 -11.48
C CYS A 13 -5.47 8.91 -12.11
N SER A 14 -5.64 7.84 -11.35
CA SER A 14 -5.48 6.47 -11.82
C SER A 14 -6.82 5.87 -12.25
N GLU A 15 -6.76 4.72 -12.92
CA GLU A 15 -7.94 3.91 -13.28
C GLU A 15 -8.43 3.03 -12.11
N ALA A 16 -7.82 3.14 -10.93
CA ALA A 16 -8.19 2.33 -9.77
C ALA A 16 -9.59 2.68 -9.27
N THR A 17 -10.34 1.67 -8.83
CA THR A 17 -11.62 1.90 -8.15
C THR A 17 -11.36 2.26 -6.69
N LEU A 18 -11.86 3.42 -6.25
CA LEU A 18 -11.66 3.92 -4.89
C LEU A 18 -12.98 3.87 -4.10
N ASN A 19 -13.01 3.10 -3.02
CA ASN A 19 -14.13 3.05 -2.08
C ASN A 19 -13.65 3.49 -0.70
N TYR A 20 -14.20 4.59 -0.19
CA TYR A 20 -13.82 5.14 1.10
C TYR A 20 -14.93 4.91 2.13
N PHE A 21 -14.54 4.56 3.35
CA PHE A 21 -15.45 4.21 4.44
C PHE A 21 -15.04 4.95 5.71
N VAL A 22 -16.04 5.41 6.45
CA VAL A 22 -15.90 5.98 7.80
C VAL A 22 -16.79 5.15 8.71
N GLU A 23 -16.22 4.51 9.74
CA GLU A 23 -16.95 3.58 10.62
C GLU A 23 -17.64 2.42 9.88
N GLY A 24 -17.07 2.00 8.74
CA GLY A 24 -17.63 0.96 7.87
C GLY A 24 -18.72 1.42 6.91
N GLU A 25 -19.15 2.68 6.99
CA GLU A 25 -20.16 3.24 6.10
C GLU A 25 -19.53 3.89 4.86
N PRO A 26 -19.98 3.54 3.63
CA PRO A 26 -19.46 4.13 2.40
C PRO A 26 -19.67 5.64 2.36
N THR A 27 -18.61 6.38 2.02
CA THR A 27 -18.66 7.84 1.91
C THR A 27 -17.71 8.36 0.84
N LYS A 28 -17.79 9.66 0.56
CA LYS A 28 -16.95 10.30 -0.44
C LYS A 28 -15.56 10.56 0.14
N LEU A 29 -14.52 10.10 -0.57
CA LEU A 29 -13.14 10.40 -0.22
C LEU A 29 -12.89 11.93 -0.18
N PRO A 30 -12.50 12.52 0.97
CA PRO A 30 -12.36 13.96 1.13
C PRO A 30 -11.26 14.54 0.24
N ALA A 31 -11.49 15.71 -0.37
CA ALA A 31 -10.54 16.37 -1.27
C ALA A 31 -9.17 16.60 -0.60
N SER A 32 -9.18 17.08 0.64
CA SER A 32 -8.02 17.19 1.52
C SER A 32 -7.99 16.03 2.49
N ILE A 33 -6.88 15.30 2.54
CA ILE A 33 -6.71 14.17 3.46
C ILE A 33 -6.19 14.62 4.84
N ALA A 34 -5.86 15.91 4.99
CA ALA A 34 -5.25 16.43 6.21
C ALA A 34 -6.11 16.23 7.45
N GLU A 35 -7.44 16.35 7.30
CA GLU A 35 -8.40 16.18 8.40
C GLU A 35 -8.64 14.69 8.72
N VAL A 36 -8.49 13.80 7.73
CA VAL A 36 -8.69 12.35 7.87
C VAL A 36 -7.57 11.71 8.67
N VAL A 37 -6.32 12.06 8.34
CA VAL A 37 -5.13 11.48 8.98
C VAL A 37 -4.95 12.00 10.41
N VAL A 38 -5.37 13.23 10.69
CA VAL A 38 -5.20 13.88 11.99
C VAL A 38 -6.30 13.53 12.98
N SER A 39 -7.54 13.34 12.51
CA SER A 39 -8.67 13.16 13.43
C SER A 39 -8.56 11.89 14.24
N GLN A 40 -8.10 10.76 13.68
CA GLN A 40 -8.03 9.42 14.33
C GLN A 40 -9.30 8.99 15.10
N ASP A 41 -10.38 9.76 15.05
CA ASP A 41 -11.58 9.59 15.88
C ASP A 41 -12.36 8.33 15.46
N HIS A 42 -12.21 7.91 14.21
CA HIS A 42 -12.94 6.82 13.58
C HIS A 42 -12.02 5.93 12.72
N PRO A 43 -12.30 4.62 12.63
CA PRO A 43 -11.62 3.76 11.67
C PRO A 43 -12.00 4.20 10.24
N ASN A 44 -11.04 4.84 9.57
CA ASN A 44 -11.12 5.22 8.17
C ASN A 44 -10.46 4.14 7.31
N LEU A 45 -11.15 3.69 6.26
CA LEU A 45 -10.64 2.70 5.33
C LEU A 45 -10.80 3.21 3.89
N LEU A 46 -9.73 3.14 3.11
CA LEU A 46 -9.77 3.27 1.66
C LEU A 46 -9.46 1.91 1.03
N THR A 47 -10.42 1.35 0.31
CA THR A 47 -10.23 0.16 -0.52
C THR A 47 -9.97 0.57 -1.96
N ILE A 48 -8.86 0.08 -2.51
CA ILE A 48 -8.34 0.37 -3.84
C ILE A 48 -8.42 -0.92 -4.66
N GLY A 49 -9.28 -0.94 -5.67
CA GLY A 49 -9.42 -2.07 -6.59
C GLY A 49 -8.47 -1.93 -7.78
N LEU A 50 -7.57 -2.90 -7.96
CA LEU A 50 -6.55 -2.95 -9.00
C LEU A 50 -6.66 -4.25 -9.81
N ASP A 51 -7.37 -4.24 -10.92
CA ASP A 51 -7.53 -5.40 -11.82
C ASP A 51 -7.69 -6.73 -11.06
N GLY A 52 -8.55 -6.73 -10.03
CA GLY A 52 -8.88 -7.83 -9.10
C GLY A 52 -7.76 -8.28 -8.14
N VAL A 53 -6.85 -7.39 -7.79
CA VAL A 53 -6.19 -7.34 -6.49
C VAL A 53 -6.85 -6.22 -5.69
N THR A 54 -7.14 -6.47 -4.42
CA THR A 54 -7.64 -5.44 -3.51
C THR A 54 -6.53 -4.96 -2.59
N VAL A 55 -6.33 -3.64 -2.53
CA VAL A 55 -5.40 -3.00 -1.59
C VAL A 55 -6.21 -2.18 -0.60
N ASN A 56 -5.98 -2.37 0.69
CA ASN A 56 -6.63 -1.61 1.75
C ASN A 56 -5.64 -0.62 2.37
N CYS A 57 -6.10 0.58 2.64
CA CYS A 57 -5.32 1.63 3.27
C CYS A 57 -6.05 2.12 4.51
N HIS A 58 -5.41 1.94 5.65
CA HIS A 58 -5.84 2.47 6.93
C HIS A 58 -5.04 3.75 7.24
N PHE A 59 -5.75 4.81 7.64
CA PHE A 59 -5.14 6.11 7.93
C PHE A 59 -4.62 6.14 9.37
N PHE A 60 -3.67 5.27 9.70
CA PHE A 60 -3.19 5.08 11.08
C PHE A 60 -2.37 6.27 11.59
N ILE A 61 -1.26 6.61 10.92
CA ILE A 61 -0.36 7.68 11.37
C ILE A 61 0.04 8.63 10.22
N PRO A 62 0.29 9.93 10.52
CA PRO A 62 0.64 10.91 9.49
C PRO A 62 2.00 10.74 8.82
N GLU A 63 2.89 9.96 9.44
CA GLU A 63 4.27 9.73 9.02
C GLU A 63 4.42 8.60 8.00
N GLU A 64 3.46 7.68 7.94
CA GLU A 64 3.57 6.43 7.18
C GLU A 64 2.30 6.12 6.41
N ILE A 65 2.46 5.60 5.18
CA ILE A 65 1.36 5.07 4.37
C ILE A 65 1.51 3.55 4.38
N GLU A 66 0.65 2.90 5.14
CA GLU A 66 0.57 1.44 5.20
C GLU A 66 -0.57 0.94 4.31
N LEU A 67 -0.29 -0.15 3.58
CA LEU A 67 -1.21 -0.74 2.62
C LEU A 67 -1.21 -2.26 2.79
N ASP A 68 -2.41 -2.82 2.96
CA ASP A 68 -2.62 -4.25 3.12
C ASP A 68 -3.12 -4.87 1.82
N ILE A 69 -2.62 -6.06 1.50
CA ILE A 69 -3.09 -6.90 0.41
C ILE A 69 -3.39 -8.29 0.94
N ASP A 70 -4.42 -8.95 0.40
CA ASP A 70 -4.64 -10.36 0.68
C ASP A 70 -3.73 -11.21 -0.21
N PRO A 71 -2.81 -12.04 0.35
CA PRO A 71 -1.97 -12.91 -0.48
C PRO A 71 -2.78 -13.86 -1.37
N ARG A 72 -4.03 -14.16 -1.01
CA ARG A 72 -4.94 -15.00 -1.80
C ARG A 72 -5.39 -14.33 -3.11
N ASP A 73 -5.31 -13.00 -3.21
CA ASP A 73 -5.57 -12.27 -4.46
C ASP A 73 -4.43 -12.42 -5.48
N ILE A 74 -3.26 -12.92 -5.04
CA ILE A 74 -2.05 -13.07 -5.85
C ILE A 74 -1.90 -14.54 -6.29
N ASP A 75 -2.87 -15.01 -7.07
CA ASP A 75 -2.97 -16.40 -7.51
C ASP A 75 -2.18 -16.71 -8.81
N SER A 76 -1.59 -15.69 -9.42
CA SER A 76 -0.94 -15.80 -10.72
C SER A 76 0.12 -14.71 -10.93
N GLU A 77 1.05 -14.95 -11.85
CA GLU A 77 2.09 -13.97 -12.21
C GLU A 77 1.50 -12.64 -12.70
N ALA A 78 0.33 -12.67 -13.36
CA ALA A 78 -0.37 -11.47 -13.79
C ALA A 78 -0.80 -10.62 -12.59
N ARG A 79 -1.34 -11.24 -11.52
CA ARG A 79 -1.72 -10.54 -10.28
C ARG A 79 -0.51 -10.01 -9.52
N ALA A 80 0.57 -10.79 -9.46
CA ALA A 80 1.83 -10.31 -8.89
C ALA A 80 2.37 -9.09 -9.63
N LYS A 81 2.28 -9.08 -10.98
CA LYS A 81 2.68 -7.94 -11.80
C LYS A 81 1.84 -6.69 -11.51
N VAL A 82 0.53 -6.81 -11.28
CA VAL A 82 -0.33 -5.69 -10.87
C VAL A 82 0.18 -5.07 -9.56
N VAL A 83 0.51 -5.88 -8.56
CA VAL A 83 1.08 -5.40 -7.29
C VAL A 83 2.40 -4.67 -7.53
N PHE A 84 3.31 -5.26 -8.31
CA PHE A 84 4.62 -4.63 -8.60
C PHE A 84 4.50 -3.33 -9.40
N GLU A 85 3.57 -3.26 -10.34
CA GLU A 85 3.29 -2.03 -11.08
C GLU A 85 2.74 -0.96 -10.14
N PHE A 86 1.81 -1.32 -9.25
CA PHE A 86 1.29 -0.42 -8.24
C PHE A 86 2.38 0.09 -7.29
N MET A 87 3.20 -0.80 -6.71
CA MET A 87 4.35 -0.41 -5.89
C MET A 87 5.26 0.58 -6.61
N SER A 88 5.61 0.29 -7.87
CA SER A 88 6.51 1.15 -8.64
C SER A 88 5.89 2.50 -9.00
N THR A 89 4.58 2.56 -9.26
CA THR A 89 3.89 3.80 -9.64
C THR A 89 3.66 4.71 -8.43
N VAL A 90 3.29 4.14 -7.28
CA VAL A 90 3.25 4.84 -5.99
C VAL A 90 4.63 5.40 -5.65
N GLY A 91 5.67 4.56 -5.69
CA GLY A 91 7.03 5.00 -5.37
C GLY A 91 7.56 6.09 -6.31
N LYS A 92 7.18 6.06 -7.60
CA LYS A 92 7.47 7.16 -8.55
C LYS A 92 6.71 8.43 -8.22
N ALA A 93 5.41 8.32 -7.94
CA ALA A 93 4.56 9.47 -7.64
C ALA A 93 5.02 10.22 -6.39
N LEU A 94 5.46 9.48 -5.37
CA LEU A 94 5.93 10.04 -4.10
C LEU A 94 7.45 10.32 -4.08
N ASN A 95 8.19 9.80 -5.06
CA ASN A 95 9.66 9.75 -5.05
C ASN A 95 10.20 9.11 -3.75
N LYS A 96 9.64 7.95 -3.38
CA LYS A 96 9.95 7.21 -2.14
C LYS A 96 10.20 5.74 -2.42
N GLN A 97 10.90 5.10 -1.47
CA GLN A 97 10.99 3.65 -1.41
C GLN A 97 9.60 3.07 -1.10
N VAL A 98 9.29 1.89 -1.66
CA VAL A 98 8.12 1.10 -1.30
C VAL A 98 8.58 -0.31 -0.98
N ILE A 99 8.20 -0.82 0.19
CA ILE A 99 8.57 -2.17 0.66
C ILE A 99 7.31 -3.04 0.74
N LEU A 100 7.46 -4.31 0.38
CA LEU A 100 6.44 -5.34 0.60
C LEU A 100 7.00 -6.37 1.57
N THR A 101 6.31 -6.56 2.69
CA THR A 101 6.69 -7.43 3.80
C THR A 101 5.54 -8.39 4.12
N PRO A 102 5.81 -9.54 4.74
CA PRO A 102 4.76 -10.25 5.46
C PRO A 102 4.28 -9.42 6.65
N GLU A 103 3.04 -9.62 7.05
CA GLU A 103 2.42 -8.95 8.20
C GLU A 103 3.32 -9.02 9.44
N ASN A 104 3.51 -7.89 10.14
CA ASN A 104 4.31 -7.78 11.37
C ASN A 104 5.81 -8.14 11.24
N THR A 105 6.37 -8.16 10.03
CA THR A 105 7.80 -8.50 9.79
C THR A 105 8.50 -7.49 8.86
N GLU A 106 8.40 -6.21 9.20
CA GLU A 106 9.01 -5.10 8.42
C GLU A 106 10.52 -5.25 8.23
N GLU A 107 11.20 -5.91 9.16
CA GLU A 107 12.63 -6.20 9.10
C GLU A 107 13.00 -7.30 8.08
N GLN A 108 12.00 -7.97 7.49
CA GLN A 108 12.15 -9.04 6.50
C GLN A 108 11.42 -8.70 5.19
N PRO A 109 11.85 -7.65 4.47
CA PRO A 109 11.21 -7.27 3.21
C PRO A 109 11.37 -8.38 2.17
N LEU A 110 10.29 -8.68 1.45
CA LEU A 110 10.29 -9.62 0.32
C LEU A 110 10.65 -8.89 -0.98
N PHE A 111 10.09 -7.71 -1.17
CA PHE A 111 10.33 -6.89 -2.36
C PHE A 111 10.53 -5.44 -1.98
N THR A 112 11.35 -4.75 -2.76
CA THR A 112 11.57 -3.30 -2.63
C THR A 112 11.53 -2.62 -4.00
N TYR A 113 10.91 -1.45 -4.03
CA TYR A 113 11.07 -0.44 -5.07
C TYR A 113 11.96 0.68 -4.52
N GLU A 114 12.94 1.11 -5.31
CA GLU A 114 13.69 2.33 -5.08
C GLU A 114 13.37 3.36 -6.17
N PRO A 115 13.31 4.67 -5.87
CA PRO A 115 13.10 5.70 -6.87
C PRO A 115 14.06 5.59 -8.05
N GLY A 116 13.51 5.42 -9.25
CA GLY A 116 14.28 5.29 -10.49
C GLY A 116 14.83 3.87 -10.76
N ALA A 117 14.52 2.89 -9.92
CA ALA A 117 14.88 1.49 -10.11
C ALA A 117 13.68 0.61 -10.49
N SER A 118 13.95 -0.64 -10.88
CA SER A 118 12.93 -1.69 -10.94
C SER A 118 12.73 -2.32 -9.55
N ILE A 119 11.62 -3.04 -9.39
CA ILE A 119 11.39 -3.89 -8.20
C ILE A 119 12.54 -4.90 -8.06
N LYS A 120 13.02 -5.08 -6.84
CA LYS A 120 14.03 -6.06 -6.46
C LYS A 120 13.40 -7.07 -5.50
N HIS A 121 13.59 -8.36 -5.78
CA HIS A 121 13.30 -9.42 -4.84
C HIS A 121 14.45 -9.53 -3.84
N LEU A 122 14.13 -9.42 -2.56
CA LEU A 122 15.04 -9.58 -1.44
C LEU A 122 14.78 -10.97 -0.88
N ALA A 123 15.52 -11.96 -1.38
CA ALA A 123 15.31 -13.34 -0.96
C ALA A 123 15.39 -13.45 0.57
N LEU A 124 14.44 -14.15 1.18
CA LEU A 124 14.55 -14.57 2.58
C LEU A 124 15.85 -15.34 2.72
N ASN A 125 16.84 -14.77 3.41
CA ASN A 125 17.92 -15.58 3.96
C ASN A 125 17.22 -16.60 4.86
N LYS A 126 17.25 -17.88 4.48
CA LYS A 126 16.93 -18.97 5.42
C LYS A 126 17.87 -18.79 6.60
N SER A 127 17.40 -18.14 7.66
CA SER A 127 18.09 -18.16 8.94
C SER A 127 18.21 -19.62 9.32
N LYS A 128 19.47 -20.04 9.53
CA LYS A 128 19.81 -21.35 10.03
C LYS A 128 19.18 -21.52 11.42
N HIS A 129 17.99 -22.09 11.48
CA HIS A 129 17.52 -22.80 12.66
C HIS A 129 17.18 -24.22 12.25
N ALA A 130 18.22 -24.92 11.81
CA ALA A 130 18.38 -26.32 12.13
C ALA A 130 19.10 -26.39 13.49
N GLU A 131 18.54 -27.20 14.38
CA GLU A 131 19.12 -27.68 15.66
C GLU A 131 19.09 -26.67 16.82
N LEU A 132 18.13 -26.87 17.73
CA LEU A 132 18.37 -27.50 19.04
C LEU A 132 17.13 -28.28 19.47
#